data_AF-A0A4U7D7B1-F1
#
_entry.id   AF-A0A4U7D7B1-F1
#
_cell.length_a   1.000
_cell.length_b   1.000
_cell.length_c   1.000
_cell.angle_alpha   90.00
_cell.angle_beta   90.00
_cell.angle_gamma   90.00
#
_symmetry.space_group_name_H-M   'P 1'
#
loop_
_entity.id
_entity.type
_entity.pdbx_description
1 polymer ?
#
loop_
_entity_poly.entity_id
_entity_poly.type
_entity_poly.pdbx_seq_one_letter_code
_entity_poly.pdbx_strand_id
1 'polypeptide(L)'
;MNDDKIGLSRRKMLVGLGAVGVASAGAGLGTTAYFNDTETFANNELTAGSLDLFVHVDYSEDQGSYAQYSTEPGTYVDGNVVGIEGQQIEGEPLSIQVSDLKPGDSGEGEFCFSIVDNPAYMWMCGELTANDENGMTEPEMDDDETPDTGDLADAMEVTVSYCTPDGDGGNVIGDEIVSGSLAEVMLALQAGVPLSSDGDANAPLADRPTFDGVTEAFTDGEPNVDEQCVCFTWEVPTSVENEIQTDSVMFDFEFYAVQARHNDGAHNPCVEFDTVVTTDPGPGVDRDGDGQGDATGSWITARVSSGPTTVVQVELDGDVYGGGNSGLGEWPSNPNAYVVEANFDVDTDGLGESPNDDFRFGYGSASSGARSGGIANSTSGASGDGGYIRRNIGTGGNNNRTDTAAEDVPGFVALESADQLTYTFVIDWTSGLPALSSVPTQFVLSEVFASDGGEGVASPNSSNDGRAAIDNVTDASGVINV
;
A
#
# COMPACT_ATOMS: atom_id res chain seq x y z
N MET A 1 16.54 -1.24 42.75
CA MET A 1 16.76 -2.00 41.51
C MET A 1 16.15 -1.11 40.45
N ASN A 2 16.98 -0.58 39.56
CA ASN A 2 16.50 0.24 38.46
C ASN A 2 16.00 -0.76 37.41
N ASP A 3 14.70 -0.73 37.15
CA ASP A 3 14.12 -1.34 35.96
C ASP A 3 14.43 -0.41 34.80
N ASP A 4 15.60 -0.60 34.19
CA ASP A 4 15.90 -0.02 32.89
C ASP A 4 15.20 -0.92 31.84
N LYS A 5 13.88 -0.75 31.68
CA LYS A 5 13.18 -1.23 30.49
C LYS A 5 13.79 -0.50 29.29
N ILE A 6 14.37 -1.25 28.36
CA ILE A 6 15.14 -0.67 27.26
C ILE A 6 14.17 -0.12 26.21
N GLY A 7 13.78 1.15 26.38
CA GLY A 7 13.22 1.93 25.28
C GLY A 7 14.29 2.24 24.25
N LEU A 8 14.05 1.88 23.00
CA LEU A 8 15.05 2.00 21.94
C LEU A 8 15.17 3.40 21.36
N SER A 9 14.12 4.23 21.33
CA SER A 9 13.98 5.70 21.15
C SER A 9 14.87 6.47 20.15
N ARG A 10 16.03 5.96 19.72
CA ARG A 10 16.96 6.51 18.69
C ARG A 10 17.79 5.43 17.98
N ARG A 11 17.43 4.15 18.09
CA ARG A 11 18.18 3.04 17.50
C ARG A 11 17.21 2.24 16.66
N LYS A 12 17.41 2.29 15.33
CA LYS A 12 16.85 1.32 14.39
C LYS A 12 16.98 -0.06 15.02
N MET A 13 15.83 -0.65 15.33
CA MET A 13 15.75 -2.03 15.75
C MET A 13 16.03 -2.84 14.50
N LEU A 14 17.27 -3.32 14.38
CA LEU A 14 17.68 -4.26 13.34
C LEU A 14 17.52 -5.65 13.92
N VAL A 15 16.53 -6.37 13.43
CA VAL A 15 16.34 -7.78 13.74
C VAL A 15 16.89 -8.60 12.60
N GLY A 16 17.97 -9.34 12.85
CA GLY A 16 18.64 -10.17 11.85
C GLY A 16 20.05 -10.58 12.28
N LEU A 17 20.37 -11.87 12.19
CA LEU A 17 21.70 -12.40 12.46
C LEU A 17 22.34 -12.95 11.18
N GLY A 18 23.05 -12.07 10.45
CA GLY A 18 23.89 -12.45 9.32
C GLY A 18 25.36 -12.07 9.55
N ALA A 19 26.26 -13.05 9.64
CA ALA A 19 27.71 -12.82 9.74
C ALA A 19 28.40 -13.06 8.39
N VAL A 20 28.15 -12.20 7.39
CA VAL A 20 28.93 -12.18 6.15
C VAL A 20 29.49 -10.77 5.92
N GLY A 21 30.82 -10.68 5.97
CA GLY A 21 31.54 -9.46 5.62
C GLY A 21 31.73 -9.37 4.12
N VAL A 22 30.91 -8.58 3.43
CA VAL A 22 31.20 -8.11 2.08
C VAL A 22 30.99 -6.59 2.05
N ALA A 23 32.04 -5.89 1.61
CA ALA A 23 31.98 -4.47 1.33
C ALA A 23 31.37 -4.30 -0.07
N SER A 24 30.07 -4.02 -0.16
CA SER A 24 29.43 -3.59 -1.40
C SER A 24 29.57 -2.07 -1.55
N ALA A 25 30.47 -1.66 -2.45
CA ALA A 25 30.49 -0.30 -2.98
C ALA A 25 29.42 -0.21 -4.08
N GLY A 26 28.15 -0.12 -3.70
CA GLY A 26 27.00 0.12 -4.58
C GLY A 26 26.56 1.58 -4.51
N ALA A 27 26.31 2.19 -5.67
CA ALA A 27 26.15 3.63 -5.83
C ALA A 27 24.78 4.15 -5.36
N GLY A 28 24.60 4.33 -4.06
CA GLY A 28 23.55 5.21 -3.52
C GLY A 28 23.97 6.67 -3.67
N LEU A 29 23.57 7.32 -4.77
CA LEU A 29 23.57 8.78 -4.82
C LEU A 29 22.57 9.26 -3.77
N GLY A 30 23.08 9.56 -2.58
CA GLY A 30 22.29 10.22 -1.55
C GLY A 30 21.71 11.51 -2.09
N THR A 31 20.39 11.58 -2.19
CA THR A 31 19.66 12.83 -2.20
C THR A 31 19.80 13.46 -0.81
N THR A 32 20.88 14.20 -0.61
CA THR A 32 20.87 15.26 0.41
C THR A 32 19.94 16.36 -0.08
N ALA A 33 18.69 16.35 0.36
CA ALA A 33 17.83 17.53 0.34
C ALA A 33 17.48 17.92 1.78
N TYR A 34 18.52 18.34 2.49
CA TYR A 34 18.40 19.21 3.66
C TYR A 34 17.92 20.58 3.17
N PHE A 35 16.61 20.84 3.23
CA PHE A 35 16.06 22.20 3.31
C PHE A 35 14.96 22.26 4.34
N ASN A 36 15.40 22.72 5.50
CA ASN A 36 14.67 23.24 6.63
C ASN A 36 13.80 24.43 6.19
N ASP A 37 12.48 24.35 6.33
CA ASP A 37 11.67 25.53 6.64
C ASP A 37 11.08 25.36 8.05
N THR A 38 11.77 25.96 9.01
CA THR A 38 11.30 26.21 10.36
C THR A 38 10.42 27.45 10.32
N GLU A 39 9.10 27.28 10.30
CA GLU A 39 8.19 28.33 10.78
C GLU A 39 7.86 28.03 12.25
N THR A 40 8.59 28.67 13.15
CA THR A 40 8.30 28.62 14.59
C THR A 40 7.23 29.64 14.92
N PHE A 41 6.00 29.19 15.16
CA PHE A 41 4.98 30.06 15.72
C PHE A 41 5.23 30.26 17.22
N ALA A 42 5.86 31.39 17.54
CA ALA A 42 5.92 31.93 18.89
C ALA A 42 4.49 32.25 19.38
N ASN A 43 4.08 31.59 20.46
CA ASN A 43 2.85 31.79 21.25
C ASN A 43 1.55 31.14 20.73
N ASN A 44 1.53 29.81 20.64
CA ASN A 44 0.30 29.08 20.95
C ASN A 44 0.61 27.89 21.88
N GLU A 45 0.74 28.20 23.17
CA GLU A 45 0.52 27.24 24.24
C GLU A 45 -0.98 26.94 24.28
N LEU A 46 -1.44 26.12 23.33
CA LEU A 46 -2.65 25.35 23.48
C LEU A 46 -2.17 23.99 23.97
N THR A 47 -2.58 23.58 25.17
CA THR A 47 -2.36 22.21 25.67
C THR A 47 -3.08 21.25 24.74
N ALA A 48 -2.45 20.89 23.62
CA ALA A 48 -2.76 19.69 22.88
C ALA A 48 -2.52 18.53 23.86
N GLY A 49 -3.47 17.61 23.96
CA GLY A 49 -3.12 16.32 24.58
C GLY A 49 -1.95 15.75 23.78
N SER A 50 -0.95 15.24 24.47
CA SER A 50 0.05 14.36 23.85
C SER A 50 -0.69 13.24 23.13
N LEU A 51 -0.14 12.80 22.01
CA LEU A 51 -0.50 11.54 21.38
C LEU A 51 0.85 10.89 21.13
N ASP A 52 1.08 9.76 21.78
CA ASP A 52 2.31 8.99 21.65
C ASP A 52 1.90 7.56 21.27
N LEU A 53 2.54 7.01 20.25
CA LEU A 53 2.33 5.64 19.81
C LEU A 53 3.54 4.80 20.22
N PHE A 54 3.30 3.73 20.96
CA PHE A 54 4.30 2.70 21.23
C PHE A 54 3.85 1.40 20.56
N VAL A 55 4.71 0.84 19.72
CA VAL A 55 4.48 -0.44 19.05
C VAL A 55 5.34 -1.47 19.75
N HIS A 56 4.69 -2.35 20.52
CA HIS A 56 5.35 -3.48 21.18
C HIS A 56 5.53 -4.59 20.16
N VAL A 57 6.73 -5.16 20.13
CA VAL A 57 7.14 -6.13 19.13
C VAL A 57 7.51 -7.44 19.81
N ASP A 58 6.83 -8.51 19.41
CA ASP A 58 7.30 -9.87 19.60
C ASP A 58 7.60 -10.46 18.22
N TYR A 59 8.85 -10.81 17.95
CA TYR A 59 9.26 -11.41 16.69
C TYR A 59 10.14 -12.61 16.96
N SER A 60 9.90 -13.68 16.21
CA SER A 60 10.75 -14.86 16.21
C SER A 60 10.94 -15.45 14.81
N GLU A 61 12.09 -16.08 14.60
CA GLU A 61 12.41 -16.79 13.36
C GLU A 61 13.09 -18.14 13.66
N ASP A 62 12.79 -19.12 12.83
CA ASP A 62 13.38 -20.45 12.84
C ASP A 62 14.01 -20.76 11.49
N GLN A 63 15.36 -20.69 11.45
CA GLN A 63 16.18 -21.11 10.31
C GLN A 63 16.77 -22.51 10.56
N GLY A 64 16.03 -23.34 11.31
CA GLY A 64 16.38 -24.69 11.70
C GLY A 64 17.69 -24.77 12.47
N SER A 65 18.66 -25.52 11.92
CA SER A 65 19.94 -25.74 12.62
C SER A 65 20.94 -24.59 12.50
N TYR A 66 20.64 -23.59 11.68
CA TYR A 66 21.54 -22.47 11.41
C TYR A 66 21.41 -21.37 12.47
N ALA A 67 20.20 -20.83 12.63
CA ALA A 67 19.91 -19.78 13.60
C ALA A 67 18.46 -19.89 14.11
N GLN A 68 18.28 -19.44 15.34
CA GLN A 68 16.98 -19.15 15.94
C GLN A 68 17.12 -17.82 16.66
N TYR A 69 16.18 -16.92 16.42
CA TYR A 69 16.16 -15.61 17.04
C TYR A 69 14.77 -15.32 17.59
N SER A 70 14.72 -14.62 18.72
CA SER A 70 13.50 -14.01 19.23
C SER A 70 13.83 -12.68 19.89
N THR A 71 12.93 -11.72 19.79
CA THR A 71 13.03 -10.46 20.56
C THR A 71 12.96 -10.73 22.06
N GLU A 72 13.54 -9.83 22.86
CA GLU A 72 13.41 -9.89 24.31
C GLU A 72 12.00 -9.39 24.71
N PRO A 73 11.35 -9.97 25.74
CA PRO A 73 10.05 -9.50 26.19
C PRO A 73 10.04 -8.00 26.53
N GLY A 74 8.99 -7.30 26.07
CA GLY A 74 8.83 -5.86 26.25
C GLY A 74 9.66 -5.00 25.30
N THR A 75 10.16 -5.57 24.19
CA THR A 75 10.73 -4.81 23.08
C THR A 75 9.66 -3.92 22.44
N TYR A 76 9.99 -2.67 22.16
CA TYR A 76 9.08 -1.74 21.51
C TYR A 76 9.83 -0.69 20.69
N VAL A 77 9.12 -0.09 19.74
CA VAL A 77 9.54 1.10 18.97
C VAL A 77 8.53 2.23 19.15
N ASP A 78 9.00 3.47 19.02
CA ASP A 78 8.13 4.65 19.01
C ASP A 78 7.51 4.74 17.60
N GLY A 79 6.19 4.77 17.48
CA GLY A 79 5.50 4.88 16.18
C GLY A 79 5.30 6.33 15.75
N ASN A 80 4.95 6.52 14.48
CA ASN A 80 4.64 7.84 13.92
C ASN A 80 3.31 8.35 14.47
N VAL A 81 3.19 9.67 14.63
CA VAL A 81 1.97 10.31 15.12
C VAL A 81 1.57 11.48 14.24
N VAL A 82 0.29 11.51 13.85
CA VAL A 82 -0.32 12.63 13.13
C VAL A 82 -1.31 13.33 14.05
N GLY A 83 -0.94 14.54 14.44
CA GLY A 83 -1.68 15.39 15.37
C GLY A 83 -2.67 16.33 14.69
N ILE A 84 -2.82 17.51 15.28
CA ILE A 84 -3.72 18.57 14.81
C ILE A 84 -3.13 19.24 13.57
N GLU A 85 -3.96 19.57 12.57
CA GLU A 85 -3.55 20.25 11.34
C GLU A 85 -2.45 19.52 10.55
N GLY A 86 -2.39 18.18 10.63
CA GLY A 86 -1.43 17.37 9.88
C GLY A 86 0.01 17.45 10.39
N GLN A 87 0.22 17.93 11.63
CA GLN A 87 1.55 17.90 12.24
C GLN A 87 1.99 16.46 12.50
N GLN A 88 3.05 16.02 11.81
CA GLN A 88 3.63 14.69 11.97
C GLN A 88 4.80 14.71 12.95
N ILE A 89 4.84 13.71 13.83
CA ILE A 89 5.98 13.38 14.69
C ILE A 89 6.49 12.02 14.21
N GLU A 90 7.70 12.03 13.68
CA GLU A 90 8.39 10.83 13.20
C GLU A 90 8.74 9.89 14.36
N GLY A 91 8.39 8.63 14.20
CA GLY A 91 8.78 7.50 15.03
C GLY A 91 10.04 6.81 14.50
N GLU A 92 10.19 5.53 14.82
CA GLU A 92 11.28 4.68 14.37
C GLU A 92 10.73 3.53 13.53
N PRO A 93 11.25 3.29 12.31
CA PRO A 93 10.91 2.10 11.56
C PRO A 93 11.40 0.84 12.27
N LEU A 94 10.58 -0.19 12.21
CA LEU A 94 10.93 -1.54 12.59
C LEU A 94 11.60 -2.23 11.40
N SER A 95 12.89 -2.51 11.50
CA SER A 95 13.66 -3.02 10.36
C SER A 95 14.04 -4.49 10.56
N ILE A 96 13.64 -5.32 9.61
CA ILE A 96 13.90 -6.76 9.60
C ILE A 96 14.84 -7.06 8.45
N GLN A 97 15.95 -7.74 8.76
CA GLN A 97 16.91 -8.23 7.79
C GLN A 97 17.00 -9.75 7.90
N VAL A 98 16.70 -10.42 6.80
CA VAL A 98 16.86 -11.87 6.68
C VAL A 98 17.88 -12.19 5.60
N SER A 99 18.70 -13.20 5.86
CA SER A 99 19.81 -13.61 4.99
C SER A 99 20.12 -15.10 5.23
N ASP A 100 20.66 -15.79 4.21
CA ASP A 100 20.93 -17.24 4.27
C ASP A 100 19.66 -18.06 4.56
N LEU A 101 18.52 -17.60 4.04
CA LEU A 101 17.26 -18.33 4.14
C LEU A 101 17.32 -19.58 3.26
N LYS A 102 16.76 -20.66 3.79
CA LYS A 102 16.64 -21.94 3.10
C LYS A 102 15.17 -22.27 2.90
N PRO A 103 14.85 -23.03 1.84
CA PRO A 103 13.49 -23.52 1.66
C PRO A 103 13.02 -24.29 2.90
N GLY A 104 11.91 -23.84 3.50
CA GLY A 104 11.33 -24.33 4.75
C GLY A 104 11.66 -23.50 6.00
N ASP A 105 12.50 -22.47 5.89
CA ASP A 105 12.69 -21.49 6.97
C ASP A 105 11.43 -20.62 7.09
N SER A 106 11.15 -20.16 8.31
CA SER A 106 9.94 -19.37 8.61
C SER A 106 10.15 -18.44 9.80
N GLY A 107 9.26 -17.47 9.93
CA GLY A 107 9.20 -16.63 11.12
C GLY A 107 7.83 -15.98 11.28
N GLU A 108 7.64 -15.41 12.46
CA GLU A 108 6.40 -14.77 12.87
C GLU A 108 6.72 -13.52 13.68
N GLY A 109 5.83 -12.54 13.61
CA GLY A 109 5.86 -11.43 14.53
C GLY A 109 4.49 -10.87 14.84
N GLU A 110 4.41 -10.17 15.96
CA GLU A 110 3.25 -9.55 16.54
C GLU A 110 3.57 -8.09 16.88
N PHE A 111 2.65 -7.21 16.51
CA PHE A 111 2.66 -5.78 16.77
C PHE A 111 1.43 -5.39 17.58
N CYS A 112 1.64 -5.03 18.83
CA CYS A 112 0.58 -4.56 19.72
C CYS A 112 0.78 -3.08 20.05
N PHE A 113 -0.32 -2.33 20.19
CA PHE A 113 -0.28 -0.87 20.24
C PHE A 113 -0.63 -0.34 21.61
N SER A 114 0.20 0.55 22.14
CA SER A 114 -0.17 1.44 23.24
C SER A 114 -0.26 2.87 22.72
N ILE A 115 -1.49 3.39 22.61
CA ILE A 115 -1.75 4.76 22.18
C ILE A 115 -2.01 5.61 23.42
N VAL A 116 -1.11 6.53 23.74
CA VAL A 116 -1.24 7.30 24.98
C VAL A 116 -2.18 8.50 24.79
N ASP A 117 -3.03 8.71 25.80
CA ASP A 117 -3.98 9.81 25.99
C ASP A 117 -5.23 9.83 25.11
N ASN A 118 -5.11 9.77 23.78
CA ASN A 118 -6.23 10.00 22.87
C ASN A 118 -6.46 8.80 21.94
N PRO A 119 -7.73 8.45 21.64
CA PRO A 119 -8.01 7.48 20.58
C PRO A 119 -7.47 7.93 19.23
N ALA A 120 -7.04 6.98 18.42
CA ALA A 120 -6.48 7.25 17.11
C ALA A 120 -6.88 6.20 16.07
N TYR A 121 -6.91 6.64 14.81
CA TYR A 121 -6.93 5.77 13.65
C TYR A 121 -5.52 5.28 13.38
N MET A 122 -5.37 3.98 13.17
CA MET A 122 -4.07 3.38 12.93
C MET A 122 -3.88 3.10 11.44
N TRP A 123 -2.65 3.24 10.96
CA TRP A 123 -2.21 2.86 9.63
C TRP A 123 -0.92 2.06 9.75
N MET A 124 -0.78 1.05 8.91
CA MET A 124 0.44 0.27 8.74
C MET A 124 1.06 0.62 7.39
N CYS A 125 2.35 0.97 7.39
CA CYS A 125 3.12 1.24 6.20
C CYS A 125 4.31 0.28 6.14
N GLY A 126 4.89 0.11 4.95
CA GLY A 126 6.04 -0.77 4.77
C GLY A 126 6.84 -0.40 3.54
N GLU A 127 8.11 -0.81 3.54
CA GLU A 127 9.04 -0.58 2.44
C GLU A 127 10.05 -1.72 2.35
N LEU A 128 10.30 -2.22 1.14
CA LEU A 128 11.44 -3.08 0.86
C LEU A 128 12.69 -2.19 0.73
N THR A 129 13.61 -2.27 1.70
CA THR A 129 14.77 -1.37 1.79
C THR A 129 16.04 -1.96 1.20
N ALA A 130 16.10 -3.29 1.00
CA ALA A 130 17.13 -3.97 0.22
C ALA A 130 16.63 -5.32 -0.32
N ASN A 131 17.09 -5.69 -1.51
CA ASN A 131 16.87 -6.99 -2.14
C ASN A 131 18.12 -7.37 -2.95
N ASP A 132 19.09 -7.96 -2.27
CA ASP A 132 20.44 -8.19 -2.79
C ASP A 132 20.66 -9.66 -3.14
N GLU A 133 21.06 -9.93 -4.38
CA GLU A 133 21.51 -11.24 -4.91
C GLU A 133 22.77 -11.78 -4.21
N ASN A 134 23.70 -10.91 -3.78
CA ASN A 134 25.00 -11.28 -3.19
C ASN A 134 25.91 -12.24 -4.02
N GLY A 135 25.46 -12.63 -5.21
CA GLY A 135 26.20 -13.26 -6.28
C GLY A 135 26.10 -14.78 -6.28
N MET A 136 25.68 -15.33 -7.42
CA MET A 136 25.42 -16.74 -7.62
C MET A 136 26.58 -17.72 -7.32
N THR A 137 26.23 -18.78 -6.58
CA THR A 137 27.01 -20.02 -6.46
C THR A 137 26.76 -20.98 -7.64
N GLU A 138 27.59 -22.01 -7.81
CA GLU A 138 27.36 -22.99 -8.90
C GLU A 138 25.99 -23.70 -8.81
N PRO A 139 25.49 -24.11 -7.62
CA PRO A 139 24.15 -24.69 -7.51
C PRO A 139 23.02 -23.71 -7.84
N GLU A 140 23.19 -22.45 -7.50
CA GLU A 140 22.22 -21.38 -7.76
C GLU A 140 22.16 -21.05 -9.24
N MET A 141 23.30 -20.98 -9.95
CA MET A 141 23.35 -20.80 -11.41
C MET A 141 22.64 -21.91 -12.22
N ASP A 142 22.37 -23.07 -11.63
CA ASP A 142 21.62 -24.15 -12.28
C ASP A 142 20.08 -23.92 -12.19
N ASP A 143 19.63 -23.13 -11.21
CA ASP A 143 18.22 -22.89 -10.87
C ASP A 143 17.78 -21.43 -11.09
N ASP A 144 18.71 -20.46 -11.03
CA ASP A 144 18.51 -19.02 -11.22
C ASP A 144 19.26 -18.49 -12.48
N GLU A 145 18.55 -17.69 -13.27
CA GLU A 145 19.04 -17.03 -14.49
C GLU A 145 19.25 -15.50 -14.32
N THR A 146 19.09 -14.93 -13.12
CA THR A 146 19.02 -13.48 -12.83
C THR A 146 20.22 -12.94 -12.00
N PRO A 147 21.45 -12.90 -12.53
CA PRO A 147 22.69 -12.66 -11.76
C PRO A 147 22.87 -11.28 -11.12
N ASP A 148 21.93 -10.36 -11.32
CA ASP A 148 21.98 -8.97 -10.86
C ASP A 148 20.69 -8.56 -10.08
N THR A 149 19.76 -9.49 -9.83
CA THR A 149 18.47 -9.26 -9.17
C THR A 149 18.33 -10.22 -8.00
N GLY A 150 17.92 -9.75 -6.81
CA GLY A 150 17.58 -10.68 -5.72
C GLY A 150 16.19 -11.26 -5.93
N ASP A 151 16.06 -12.57 -5.82
CA ASP A 151 14.81 -13.32 -6.03
C ASP A 151 14.10 -13.64 -4.70
N LEU A 152 14.79 -13.48 -3.57
CA LEU A 152 14.24 -13.81 -2.24
C LEU A 152 12.96 -13.03 -1.89
N ALA A 153 12.84 -11.76 -2.28
CA ALA A 153 11.63 -10.98 -2.01
C ALA A 153 10.40 -11.51 -2.76
N ASP A 154 10.59 -12.09 -3.94
CA ASP A 154 9.54 -12.69 -4.75
C ASP A 154 9.23 -14.13 -4.33
N ALA A 155 10.23 -14.85 -3.81
CA ALA A 155 10.09 -16.23 -3.35
C ALA A 155 9.53 -16.38 -1.93
N MET A 156 9.70 -15.38 -1.07
CA MET A 156 9.26 -15.39 0.33
C MET A 156 7.77 -15.08 0.42
N GLU A 157 6.98 -16.00 0.97
CA GLU A 157 5.53 -15.80 1.15
C GLU A 157 5.27 -15.13 2.50
N VAL A 158 4.46 -14.07 2.50
CA VAL A 158 4.13 -13.27 3.69
C VAL A 158 2.62 -13.16 3.82
N THR A 159 2.13 -13.27 5.05
CA THR A 159 0.73 -13.01 5.40
C THR A 159 0.69 -12.08 6.59
N VAL A 160 -0.03 -10.96 6.46
CA VAL A 160 -0.33 -10.01 7.53
C VAL A 160 -1.81 -10.18 7.90
N SER A 161 -2.11 -10.31 9.18
CA SER A 161 -3.47 -10.54 9.67
C SER A 161 -3.69 -9.85 11.01
N TYR A 162 -4.94 -9.62 11.35
CA TYR A 162 -5.30 -9.28 12.72
C TYR A 162 -5.07 -10.47 13.64
N CYS A 163 -4.73 -10.21 14.90
CA CYS A 163 -4.65 -11.24 15.91
C CYS A 163 -4.99 -10.70 17.30
N THR A 164 -5.44 -11.60 18.17
CA THR A 164 -5.78 -11.28 19.57
C THR A 164 -5.13 -12.33 20.49
N PRO A 165 -4.78 -11.96 21.73
CA PRO A 165 -4.16 -12.89 22.66
C PRO A 165 -5.14 -14.03 23.04
N ASP A 166 -4.65 -15.28 23.02
CA ASP A 166 -5.46 -16.47 23.35
C ASP A 166 -5.60 -16.70 24.88
N GLY A 167 -4.86 -15.95 25.69
CA GLY A 167 -4.82 -16.04 27.15
C GLY A 167 -3.90 -17.12 27.72
N ASP A 168 -3.28 -17.95 26.88
CA ASP A 168 -2.30 -18.99 27.21
C ASP A 168 -0.89 -18.66 26.69
N GLY A 169 -0.70 -17.47 26.12
CA GLY A 169 0.58 -16.96 25.62
C GLY A 169 0.80 -17.21 24.12
N GLY A 170 -0.27 -17.53 23.38
CA GLY A 170 -0.29 -17.52 21.93
C GLY A 170 -1.35 -16.55 21.39
N ASN A 171 -1.58 -16.60 20.08
CA ASN A 171 -2.47 -15.69 19.38
C ASN A 171 -3.56 -16.44 18.62
N VAL A 172 -4.77 -15.88 18.64
CA VAL A 172 -5.86 -16.25 17.75
C VAL A 172 -5.78 -15.36 16.52
N ILE A 173 -5.44 -15.95 15.37
CA ILE A 173 -5.43 -15.26 14.08
C ILE A 173 -6.87 -14.94 13.66
N GLY A 174 -7.11 -13.67 13.35
CA GLY A 174 -8.36 -13.10 12.88
C GLY A 174 -8.37 -12.94 11.36
N ASP A 175 -8.93 -11.82 10.89
CA ASP A 175 -9.05 -11.56 9.46
C ASP A 175 -7.69 -11.26 8.82
N GLU A 176 -7.50 -11.77 7.60
CA GLU A 176 -6.33 -11.50 6.76
C GLU A 176 -6.39 -10.07 6.22
N ILE A 177 -5.28 -9.35 6.33
CA ILE A 177 -5.15 -7.95 5.89
C ILE A 177 -4.56 -7.92 4.49
N VAL A 178 -3.41 -8.58 4.29
CA VAL A 178 -2.72 -8.68 3.00
C VAL A 178 -1.83 -9.91 2.99
N SER A 179 -1.72 -10.58 1.85
CA SER A 179 -0.86 -11.75 1.66
C SER A 179 -0.32 -11.80 0.23
N GLY A 180 0.84 -12.42 0.04
CA GLY A 180 1.48 -12.64 -1.25
C GLY A 180 2.98 -12.82 -1.06
N SER A 181 3.77 -12.57 -2.10
CA SER A 181 5.22 -12.47 -1.92
C SER A 181 5.59 -11.29 -1.02
N LEU A 182 6.77 -11.31 -0.41
CA LEU A 182 7.27 -10.18 0.37
C LEU A 182 7.29 -8.90 -0.48
N ALA A 183 7.70 -9.00 -1.74
CA ALA A 183 7.68 -7.88 -2.68
C ALA A 183 6.27 -7.30 -2.85
N GLU A 184 5.26 -8.14 -3.10
CA GLU A 184 3.87 -7.72 -3.24
C GLU A 184 3.30 -7.12 -1.96
N VAL A 185 3.56 -7.74 -0.81
CA VAL A 185 3.09 -7.26 0.49
C VAL A 185 3.74 -5.91 0.84
N MET A 186 5.05 -5.76 0.65
CA MET A 186 5.72 -4.48 0.87
C MET A 186 5.23 -3.40 -0.10
N LEU A 187 4.96 -3.74 -1.36
CA LEU A 187 4.41 -2.81 -2.34
C LEU A 187 3.00 -2.35 -1.94
N ALA A 188 2.16 -3.26 -1.44
CA ALA A 188 0.83 -2.92 -0.90
C ALA A 188 0.93 -2.04 0.35
N LEU A 189 1.86 -2.35 1.27
CA LEU A 189 2.09 -1.57 2.48
C LEU A 189 2.72 -0.21 2.21
N GLN A 190 3.42 -0.04 1.08
CA GLN A 190 3.90 1.28 0.64
C GLN A 190 2.74 2.20 0.26
N ALA A 191 1.63 1.65 -0.24
CA ALA A 191 0.37 2.39 -0.37
C ALA A 191 -0.30 2.68 0.97
N GLY A 192 0.11 2.03 2.05
CA GLY A 192 -0.50 2.16 3.37
C GLY A 192 -1.78 1.37 3.53
N VAL A 193 -1.90 0.66 4.66
CA VAL A 193 -3.08 -0.13 5.00
C VAL A 193 -3.75 0.45 6.25
N PRO A 194 -5.04 0.85 6.19
CA PRO A 194 -5.76 1.32 7.36
C PRO A 194 -6.06 0.15 8.30
N LEU A 195 -5.79 0.33 9.60
CA LEU A 195 -6.08 -0.66 10.63
C LEU A 195 -7.35 -0.30 11.40
N SER A 196 -8.10 -1.34 11.79
CA SER A 196 -9.34 -1.25 12.59
C SER A 196 -9.16 -1.94 13.94
N SER A 197 -9.64 -1.31 15.01
CA SER A 197 -9.51 -1.83 16.38
C SER A 197 -10.42 -3.02 16.69
N ASP A 198 -11.39 -3.34 15.83
CA ASP A 198 -12.25 -4.50 15.96
C ASP A 198 -11.79 -5.71 15.12
N GLY A 199 -10.66 -5.58 14.43
CA GLY A 199 -10.06 -6.65 13.63
C GLY A 199 -10.79 -6.96 12.33
N ASP A 200 -11.68 -6.08 11.85
CA ASP A 200 -12.35 -6.23 10.56
C ASP A 200 -11.44 -5.71 9.43
N ALA A 201 -10.95 -6.61 8.57
CA ALA A 201 -10.16 -6.24 7.38
C ALA A 201 -10.99 -5.52 6.31
N ASN A 202 -12.31 -5.56 6.40
CA ASN A 202 -13.24 -4.87 5.53
C ASN A 202 -13.85 -3.62 6.20
N ALA A 203 -13.20 -3.08 7.22
CA ALA A 203 -13.61 -1.80 7.78
C ALA A 203 -13.52 -0.69 6.71
N PRO A 204 -14.46 0.27 6.69
CA PRO A 204 -14.41 1.39 5.75
C PRO A 204 -13.16 2.24 5.96
N LEU A 205 -12.74 2.99 4.94
CA LEU A 205 -11.55 3.84 5.07
C LEU A 205 -11.81 5.00 6.05
N ALA A 206 -12.97 5.66 5.90
CA ALA A 206 -13.43 6.73 6.78
C ALA A 206 -14.25 6.18 7.95
N ASP A 207 -14.17 6.85 9.10
CA ASP A 207 -14.96 6.61 10.31
C ASP A 207 -14.89 5.17 10.86
N ARG A 208 -13.81 4.44 10.55
CA ARG A 208 -13.54 3.10 11.10
C ARG A 208 -13.36 3.09 12.62
N PRO A 209 -13.53 1.94 13.27
CA PRO A 209 -13.21 1.77 14.69
C PRO A 209 -11.79 2.24 15.04
N THR A 210 -11.71 3.14 16.01
CA THR A 210 -10.44 3.71 16.50
C THR A 210 -9.87 2.86 17.63
N PHE A 211 -8.55 2.75 17.69
CA PHE A 211 -7.86 2.18 18.83
C PHE A 211 -7.97 3.12 20.03
N ASP A 212 -8.27 2.56 21.20
CA ASP A 212 -8.54 3.34 22.41
C ASP A 212 -7.26 3.90 23.03
N GLY A 213 -7.37 5.11 23.59
CA GLY A 213 -6.26 5.74 24.30
C GLY A 213 -6.06 5.15 25.71
N VAL A 214 -4.83 4.77 26.02
CA VAL A 214 -4.40 4.36 27.37
C VAL A 214 -3.75 5.52 28.13
N THR A 215 -3.72 5.45 29.46
CA THR A 215 -3.11 6.51 30.29
C THR A 215 -1.58 6.47 30.32
N GLU A 216 -1.00 5.30 30.09
CA GLU A 216 0.44 5.06 30.06
C GLU A 216 0.70 3.79 29.23
N ALA A 217 1.83 3.75 28.51
CA ALA A 217 2.18 2.62 27.64
C ALA A 217 2.57 1.34 28.40
N PHE A 218 2.86 1.45 29.69
CA PHE A 218 3.23 0.32 30.54
C PHE A 218 2.56 0.43 31.91
N THR A 219 1.92 -0.65 32.34
CA THR A 219 1.37 -0.77 33.70
C THR A 219 2.10 -1.89 34.45
N ASP A 220 2.60 -1.61 35.65
CA ASP A 220 3.25 -2.60 36.54
C ASP A 220 4.42 -3.40 35.94
N GLY A 221 5.05 -2.94 34.85
CA GLY A 221 6.11 -3.71 34.21
C GLY A 221 5.74 -4.30 32.86
N GLU A 222 4.45 -4.34 32.53
CA GLU A 222 3.94 -4.97 31.32
C GLU A 222 3.42 -3.93 30.32
N PRO A 223 3.44 -4.23 29.00
CA PRO A 223 2.75 -3.44 27.98
C PRO A 223 1.27 -3.21 28.33
N ASN A 224 0.80 -1.98 28.15
CA ASN A 224 -0.62 -1.63 28.31
C ASN A 224 -1.21 -1.40 26.92
N VAL A 225 -1.55 -2.50 26.26
CA VAL A 225 -1.91 -2.54 24.84
C VAL A 225 -3.41 -2.72 24.65
N ASP A 226 -3.89 -2.34 23.46
CA ASP A 226 -5.19 -2.77 22.96
C ASP A 226 -5.23 -4.31 22.82
N GLU A 227 -6.43 -4.90 22.83
CA GLU A 227 -6.61 -6.34 22.62
C GLU A 227 -6.31 -6.72 21.17
N GLN A 228 -6.56 -5.80 20.24
CA GLN A 228 -6.31 -6.01 18.82
C GLN A 228 -4.85 -5.71 18.46
N CYS A 229 -4.14 -6.72 17.97
CA CYS A 229 -2.78 -6.62 17.45
C CYS A 229 -2.75 -6.97 15.95
N VAL A 230 -1.61 -6.70 15.31
CA VAL A 230 -1.31 -7.17 13.95
C VAL A 230 -0.25 -8.24 14.04
N CYS A 231 -0.51 -9.40 13.46
CA CYS A 231 0.45 -10.47 13.33
C CYS A 231 0.88 -10.58 11.87
N PHE A 232 2.14 -10.94 11.65
CA PHE A 232 2.61 -11.36 10.35
C PHE A 232 3.37 -12.66 10.45
N THR A 233 3.28 -13.47 9.41
CA THR A 233 4.03 -14.72 9.27
C THR A 233 4.69 -14.74 7.92
N TRP A 234 5.86 -15.33 7.86
CA TRP A 234 6.56 -15.58 6.60
C TRP A 234 7.12 -16.98 6.54
N GLU A 235 7.13 -17.56 5.34
CA GLU A 235 7.81 -18.82 5.06
C GLU A 235 8.46 -18.79 3.68
N VAL A 236 9.56 -19.54 3.53
CA VAL A 236 10.15 -19.80 2.22
C VAL A 236 9.64 -21.15 1.72
N PRO A 237 8.83 -21.20 0.64
CA PRO A 237 8.33 -22.46 0.11
C PRO A 237 9.44 -23.42 -0.29
N THR A 238 9.23 -24.73 -0.02
CA THR A 238 10.22 -25.75 -0.37
C THR A 238 10.49 -25.89 -1.88
N SER A 239 9.64 -25.31 -2.73
CA SER A 239 9.75 -25.32 -4.20
C SER A 239 10.76 -24.34 -4.77
N VAL A 240 11.25 -23.38 -3.97
CA VAL A 240 12.23 -22.36 -4.38
C VAL A 240 13.64 -22.97 -4.59
N GLU A 241 13.93 -24.11 -3.95
CA GLU A 241 15.19 -24.85 -4.11
C GLU A 241 16.46 -24.00 -3.91
N ASN A 242 17.37 -23.87 -4.89
CA ASN A 242 18.64 -23.13 -4.73
C ASN A 242 18.61 -21.71 -5.31
N GLU A 243 17.45 -21.24 -5.80
CA GLU A 243 17.30 -19.94 -6.46
C GLU A 243 17.72 -18.77 -5.55
N ILE A 244 17.46 -18.86 -4.24
CA ILE A 244 17.67 -17.77 -3.27
C ILE A 244 18.92 -17.93 -2.38
N GLN A 245 19.87 -18.80 -2.75
CA GLN A 245 20.85 -19.33 -1.80
C GLN A 245 21.77 -18.24 -1.21
N THR A 246 22.17 -17.26 -2.01
CA THR A 246 23.04 -16.16 -1.56
C THR A 246 22.28 -14.90 -1.19
N ASP A 247 21.00 -14.84 -1.51
CA ASP A 247 20.15 -13.66 -1.36
C ASP A 247 20.00 -13.16 0.06
N SER A 248 19.72 -11.86 0.15
CA SER A 248 19.28 -11.22 1.37
C SER A 248 18.26 -10.14 1.09
N VAL A 249 17.28 -10.01 1.98
CA VAL A 249 16.28 -8.94 1.92
C VAL A 249 16.25 -8.17 3.23
N MET A 250 15.92 -6.89 3.12
CA MET A 250 15.70 -6.00 4.25
C MET A 250 14.41 -5.23 3.99
N PHE A 251 13.53 -5.18 4.99
CA PHE A 251 12.25 -4.49 4.89
C PHE A 251 11.91 -3.82 6.22
N ASP A 252 11.21 -2.70 6.11
CA ASP A 252 10.82 -1.87 7.24
C ASP A 252 9.28 -1.89 7.39
N PHE A 253 8.79 -1.98 8.63
CA PHE A 253 7.41 -1.70 9.00
C PHE A 253 7.32 -0.39 9.78
N GLU A 254 6.30 0.40 9.49
CA GLU A 254 5.98 1.62 10.22
C GLU A 254 4.50 1.66 10.58
N PHE A 255 4.19 2.36 11.68
CA PHE A 255 2.82 2.53 12.14
C PHE A 255 2.57 4.00 12.43
N TYR A 256 1.40 4.49 11.98
CA TYR A 256 0.97 5.86 12.20
C TYR A 256 -0.30 5.88 13.04
N ALA A 257 -0.30 6.66 14.11
CA ALA A 257 -1.49 7.00 14.89
C ALA A 257 -2.00 8.39 14.48
N VAL A 258 -3.18 8.45 13.87
CA VAL A 258 -3.86 9.69 13.48
C VAL A 258 -4.94 10.02 14.51
N GLN A 259 -4.83 11.16 15.20
CA GLN A 259 -5.75 11.49 16.30
C GLN A 259 -7.23 11.54 15.85
N ALA A 260 -8.12 10.81 16.53
CA ALA A 260 -9.51 10.68 16.09
C ALA A 260 -10.39 11.92 16.28
N ARG A 261 -10.00 12.85 17.16
CA ARG A 261 -10.83 14.02 17.50
C ARG A 261 -11.11 14.95 16.32
N HIS A 262 -10.19 15.00 15.37
CA HIS A 262 -10.16 15.99 14.28
C HIS A 262 -10.00 15.37 12.90
N ASN A 263 -9.93 14.05 12.82
CA ASN A 263 -9.74 13.30 11.60
C ASN A 263 -10.81 12.21 11.55
N ASP A 264 -11.23 11.82 10.35
CA ASP A 264 -12.12 10.68 10.08
C ASP A 264 -11.33 9.39 9.79
N GLY A 265 -10.00 9.47 9.81
CA GLY A 265 -9.10 8.36 9.50
C GLY A 265 -8.87 8.12 8.01
N ALA A 266 -9.56 8.82 7.11
CA ALA A 266 -9.48 8.58 5.67
C ALA A 266 -8.17 9.10 5.05
N HIS A 267 -7.57 10.12 5.66
CA HIS A 267 -6.27 10.62 5.22
C HIS A 267 -5.17 9.58 5.47
N ASN A 268 -4.53 9.15 4.39
CA ASN A 268 -3.43 8.20 4.40
C ASN A 268 -2.11 8.91 4.74
N PRO A 269 -1.45 8.57 5.87
CA PRO A 269 -0.19 9.18 6.28
C PRO A 269 1.04 8.45 5.71
N CYS A 270 0.88 7.27 5.10
CA CYS A 270 1.99 6.51 4.52
C CYS A 270 2.52 7.12 3.22
N VAL A 271 1.73 7.98 2.57
CA VAL A 271 1.98 8.47 1.22
C VAL A 271 1.85 9.99 1.16
N GLU A 272 2.89 10.65 0.70
CA GLU A 272 2.89 12.09 0.44
C GLU A 272 2.50 12.37 -1.03
N PHE A 273 1.26 12.78 -1.24
CA PHE A 273 0.76 13.07 -2.59
C PHE A 273 1.23 14.45 -3.09
N ASP A 274 2.00 14.46 -4.19
CA ASP A 274 2.52 15.68 -4.81
C ASP A 274 1.60 16.28 -5.88
N THR A 275 0.69 15.48 -6.42
CA THR A 275 -0.20 15.87 -7.52
C THR A 275 -1.62 15.47 -7.21
N VAL A 276 -2.57 16.36 -7.47
CA VAL A 276 -4.01 16.11 -7.32
C VAL A 276 -4.73 16.54 -8.59
N VAL A 277 -5.48 15.62 -9.19
CA VAL A 277 -6.32 15.84 -10.37
C VAL A 277 -7.77 15.55 -9.98
N THR A 278 -8.68 16.43 -10.36
CA THR A 278 -10.08 16.34 -9.95
C THR A 278 -11.00 16.52 -11.15
N THR A 279 -12.22 16.00 -11.09
CA THR A 279 -13.26 16.38 -12.07
C THR A 279 -13.62 17.86 -11.94
N ASP A 280 -14.04 18.49 -13.04
CA ASP A 280 -14.62 19.84 -13.01
C ASP A 280 -15.83 19.88 -12.06
N PRO A 281 -15.96 20.94 -11.24
CA PRO A 281 -17.11 21.11 -10.36
C PRO A 281 -18.39 21.26 -11.18
N GLY A 282 -19.26 20.25 -11.12
CA GLY A 282 -20.57 20.25 -11.75
C GLY A 282 -21.59 21.13 -11.00
N PRO A 283 -22.80 21.34 -11.56
CA PRO A 283 -23.89 22.05 -10.87
C PRO A 283 -24.41 21.34 -9.60
N GLY A 284 -23.77 20.23 -9.22
CA GLY A 284 -24.16 19.36 -8.13
C GLY A 284 -25.30 18.41 -8.49
N VAL A 285 -25.49 17.40 -7.64
CA VAL A 285 -26.64 16.49 -7.73
C VAL A 285 -27.78 17.09 -6.89
N ASP A 286 -28.85 17.53 -7.53
CA ASP A 286 -30.09 17.98 -6.88
C ASP A 286 -30.94 16.74 -6.52
N ARG A 287 -30.76 16.23 -5.30
CA ARG A 287 -31.35 14.99 -4.75
C ARG A 287 -32.78 15.21 -4.27
N ASP A 288 -33.14 16.42 -3.81
CA ASP A 288 -34.49 16.72 -3.29
C ASP A 288 -35.42 17.44 -4.29
N GLY A 289 -34.88 17.83 -5.44
CA GLY A 289 -35.61 18.48 -6.53
C GLY A 289 -35.98 19.93 -6.23
N ASP A 290 -35.29 20.57 -5.29
CA ASP A 290 -35.52 21.96 -4.90
C ASP A 290 -34.81 22.97 -5.84
N GLY A 291 -33.98 22.48 -6.76
CA GLY A 291 -33.19 23.28 -7.70
C GLY A 291 -31.83 23.71 -7.16
N GLN A 292 -31.37 23.16 -6.03
CA GLN A 292 -30.03 23.32 -5.48
C GLN A 292 -29.29 21.98 -5.53
N GLY A 293 -27.98 22.01 -5.81
CA GLY A 293 -27.16 20.81 -5.72
C GLY A 293 -26.95 20.43 -4.26
N ASP A 294 -27.35 19.23 -3.87
CA ASP A 294 -27.17 18.70 -2.52
C ASP A 294 -25.73 18.22 -2.26
N ALA A 295 -24.99 17.87 -3.32
CA ALA A 295 -23.53 17.74 -3.26
C ALA A 295 -22.92 18.59 -4.35
N THR A 296 -21.95 19.38 -3.96
CA THR A 296 -21.17 20.27 -4.82
C THR A 296 -19.71 19.92 -4.63
N GLY A 297 -19.01 19.54 -5.69
CA GLY A 297 -17.64 19.07 -5.56
C GLY A 297 -17.18 18.31 -6.78
N SER A 298 -15.98 17.75 -6.67
CA SER A 298 -15.42 16.83 -7.67
C SER A 298 -15.88 15.42 -7.36
N TRP A 299 -16.37 14.71 -8.38
CA TRP A 299 -16.91 13.36 -8.23
C TRP A 299 -15.81 12.31 -8.12
N ILE A 300 -14.69 12.56 -8.81
CA ILE A 300 -13.49 11.76 -8.77
C ILE A 300 -12.33 12.68 -8.40
N THR A 301 -11.54 12.24 -7.42
CA THR A 301 -10.27 12.84 -7.06
C THR A 301 -9.19 11.78 -7.24
N ALA A 302 -8.17 12.09 -8.05
CA ALA A 302 -6.98 11.26 -8.19
C ALA A 302 -5.80 11.98 -7.54
N ARG A 303 -5.16 11.32 -6.58
CA ARG A 303 -3.95 11.78 -5.92
C ARG A 303 -2.79 10.93 -6.37
N VAL A 304 -1.66 11.56 -6.68
CA VAL A 304 -0.46 10.87 -7.16
C VAL A 304 0.71 11.22 -6.27
N SER A 305 1.41 10.19 -5.79
CA SER A 305 2.75 10.29 -5.22
C SER A 305 3.71 9.77 -6.27
N SER A 306 4.55 10.65 -6.80
CA SER A 306 5.52 10.31 -7.82
C SER A 306 6.82 9.79 -7.22
N GLY A 307 7.52 8.95 -7.97
CA GLY A 307 8.71 8.25 -7.49
C GLY A 307 9.00 7.00 -8.31
N PRO A 308 10.15 6.35 -8.10
CA PRO A 308 10.45 5.02 -8.66
C PRO A 308 9.34 4.02 -8.39
N THR A 309 8.73 4.11 -7.19
CA THR A 309 7.38 3.60 -6.95
C THR A 309 6.39 4.77 -6.99
N THR A 310 5.40 4.67 -7.87
CA THR A 310 4.32 5.65 -7.98
C THR A 310 3.05 5.08 -7.34
N VAL A 311 2.40 5.88 -6.49
CA VAL A 311 1.09 5.55 -5.92
C VAL A 311 0.04 6.47 -6.52
N VAL A 312 -1.04 5.90 -7.06
CA VAL A 312 -2.24 6.65 -7.47
C VAL A 312 -3.43 6.20 -6.65
N GLN A 313 -3.97 7.12 -5.85
CA GLN A 313 -5.20 6.91 -5.12
C GLN A 313 -6.35 7.62 -5.83
N VAL A 314 -7.34 6.85 -6.27
CA VAL A 314 -8.57 7.33 -6.91
C VAL A 314 -9.71 7.23 -5.92
N GLU A 315 -10.23 8.38 -5.51
CA GLU A 315 -11.34 8.56 -4.57
C GLU A 315 -12.61 8.91 -5.35
N LEU A 316 -13.66 8.13 -5.14
CA LEU A 316 -15.03 8.41 -5.57
C LEU A 316 -15.74 9.15 -4.42
N ASP A 317 -16.36 10.28 -4.72
CA ASP A 317 -17.06 11.08 -3.72
C ASP A 317 -18.21 10.27 -3.09
N GLY A 318 -18.10 9.99 -1.79
CA GLY A 318 -19.08 9.17 -1.06
C GLY A 318 -20.46 9.82 -0.91
N ASP A 319 -20.58 11.14 -0.95
CA ASP A 319 -21.89 11.79 -1.00
C ASP A 319 -22.56 11.49 -2.36
N VAL A 320 -21.77 11.38 -3.42
CA VAL A 320 -22.22 11.18 -4.81
C VAL A 320 -22.40 9.70 -5.18
N TYR A 321 -21.58 8.80 -4.65
CA TYR A 321 -21.52 7.37 -4.99
C TYR A 321 -21.83 6.42 -3.83
N GLY A 322 -21.85 6.89 -2.58
CA GLY A 322 -22.02 6.05 -1.40
C GLY A 322 -23.46 5.54 -1.15
N GLY A 323 -23.53 4.40 -0.45
CA GLY A 323 -24.78 3.74 -0.01
C GLY A 323 -25.52 4.52 1.07
N GLY A 324 -26.25 5.57 0.68
CA GLY A 324 -27.07 6.38 1.59
C GLY A 324 -28.58 6.25 1.36
N ASN A 325 -29.37 7.05 2.10
CA ASN A 325 -30.81 7.24 1.88
C ASN A 325 -31.14 7.95 0.53
N SER A 326 -30.15 8.13 -0.35
CA SER A 326 -30.20 8.94 -1.58
C SER A 326 -31.06 8.32 -2.68
N GLY A 327 -31.25 6.99 -2.68
CA GLY A 327 -32.07 6.30 -3.68
C GLY A 327 -31.52 6.34 -5.12
N LEU A 328 -30.25 6.74 -5.31
CA LEU A 328 -29.58 6.82 -6.62
C LEU A 328 -28.72 5.59 -6.96
N GLY A 329 -28.71 4.57 -6.09
CA GLY A 329 -27.86 3.39 -6.24
C GLY A 329 -26.52 3.59 -5.54
N GLU A 330 -26.03 2.49 -4.96
CA GLU A 330 -24.71 2.37 -4.34
C GLU A 330 -23.71 2.03 -5.45
N TRP A 331 -22.58 2.73 -5.51
CA TRP A 331 -21.48 2.29 -6.36
C TRP A 331 -20.89 0.99 -5.81
N PRO A 332 -20.56 0.01 -6.67
CA PRO A 332 -20.94 -0.09 -8.07
C PRO A 332 -22.40 -0.57 -8.21
N SER A 333 -23.21 0.09 -9.05
CA SER A 333 -24.60 -0.32 -9.26
C SER A 333 -24.72 -1.61 -10.10
N ASN A 334 -23.66 -1.93 -10.86
CA ASN A 334 -23.46 -3.13 -11.63
C ASN A 334 -22.12 -3.79 -11.23
N PRO A 335 -22.12 -4.59 -10.15
CA PRO A 335 -20.91 -5.20 -9.60
C PRO A 335 -20.22 -6.15 -10.58
N ASN A 336 -20.86 -6.55 -11.69
CA ASN A 336 -20.26 -7.43 -12.68
C ASN A 336 -19.58 -6.69 -13.83
N ALA A 337 -19.53 -5.36 -13.84
CA ALA A 337 -18.97 -4.64 -14.97
C ALA A 337 -18.26 -3.33 -14.60
N TYR A 338 -18.14 -3.01 -13.32
CA TYR A 338 -17.46 -1.80 -12.88
C TYR A 338 -15.96 -1.85 -13.19
N VAL A 339 -15.41 -0.67 -13.40
CA VAL A 339 -13.99 -0.43 -13.65
C VAL A 339 -13.60 0.96 -13.17
N VAL A 340 -12.42 1.06 -12.58
CA VAL A 340 -11.71 2.31 -12.30
C VAL A 340 -10.34 2.21 -12.96
N GLU A 341 -9.96 3.21 -13.75
CA GLU A 341 -8.74 3.17 -14.56
C GLU A 341 -8.03 4.52 -14.57
N ALA A 342 -6.69 4.49 -14.48
CA ALA A 342 -5.79 5.61 -14.66
C ALA A 342 -4.92 5.38 -15.91
N ASN A 343 -4.95 6.33 -16.84
CA ASN A 343 -4.23 6.29 -18.10
C ASN A 343 -2.96 7.17 -18.04
N PHE A 344 -1.82 6.55 -18.31
CA PHE A 344 -0.50 7.11 -18.20
C PHE A 344 0.19 7.13 -19.55
N ASP A 345 0.71 8.29 -19.94
CA ASP A 345 1.65 8.44 -21.03
C ASP A 345 3.06 8.54 -20.43
N VAL A 346 3.97 7.64 -20.79
CA VAL A 346 5.31 7.54 -20.20
C VAL A 346 6.38 7.94 -21.21
N ASP A 347 7.49 8.49 -20.75
CA ASP A 347 8.50 9.07 -21.63
C ASP A 347 9.42 8.06 -22.35
N THR A 348 9.22 6.76 -22.13
CA THR A 348 10.09 5.70 -22.67
C THR A 348 10.13 5.67 -24.20
N ASP A 349 9.06 6.11 -24.85
CA ASP A 349 8.93 6.30 -26.29
C ASP A 349 8.58 7.75 -26.70
N GLY A 350 8.46 8.64 -25.71
CA GLY A 350 8.26 10.08 -25.87
C GLY A 350 6.82 10.51 -25.60
N LEU A 351 6.68 11.55 -24.75
CA LEU A 351 5.38 12.07 -24.35
C LEU A 351 4.61 12.72 -25.52
N GLY A 352 3.30 12.48 -25.58
CA GLY A 352 2.36 13.11 -26.50
C GLY A 352 2.39 12.56 -27.93
N GLU A 353 3.03 11.40 -28.15
CA GLU A 353 2.89 10.63 -29.38
C GLU A 353 1.51 9.92 -29.42
N SER A 354 1.24 9.07 -30.43
CA SER A 354 -0.08 8.43 -30.60
C SER A 354 -0.59 7.83 -29.29
N PRO A 355 -1.88 8.00 -28.90
CA PRO A 355 -2.49 7.54 -27.62
C PRO A 355 -2.66 6.00 -27.53
N ASN A 356 -1.75 5.30 -28.18
CA ASN A 356 -1.79 3.91 -28.56
C ASN A 356 -0.61 3.14 -27.94
N ASP A 357 0.18 3.71 -27.03
CA ASP A 357 1.21 2.96 -26.29
C ASP A 357 1.19 3.27 -24.78
N ASP A 358 0.22 4.08 -24.34
CA ASP A 358 -0.11 4.43 -22.94
C ASP A 358 -0.31 3.20 -22.05
N PHE A 359 0.08 3.34 -20.79
CA PHE A 359 -0.24 2.40 -19.74
C PHE A 359 -1.61 2.71 -19.16
N ARG A 360 -2.46 1.67 -19.06
CA ARG A 360 -3.72 1.75 -18.33
C ARG A 360 -3.61 0.84 -17.12
N PHE A 361 -3.57 1.45 -15.94
CA PHE A 361 -3.64 0.76 -14.67
C PHE A 361 -5.08 0.82 -14.21
N GLY A 362 -5.68 -0.32 -13.92
CA GLY A 362 -7.07 -0.33 -13.51
C GLY A 362 -7.41 -1.44 -12.55
N TYR A 363 -8.58 -1.30 -11.94
CA TYR A 363 -9.24 -2.30 -11.12
C TYR A 363 -10.64 -2.48 -11.67
N GLY A 364 -11.13 -3.71 -11.69
CA GLY A 364 -12.51 -3.95 -12.11
C GLY A 364 -12.97 -5.35 -11.80
N SER A 365 -14.25 -5.57 -12.08
CA SER A 365 -14.87 -6.87 -11.83
C SER A 365 -14.23 -7.97 -12.67
N ALA A 366 -14.33 -9.23 -12.23
CA ALA A 366 -13.83 -10.40 -12.96
C ALA A 366 -14.32 -10.50 -14.41
N SER A 367 -15.50 -9.93 -14.70
CA SER A 367 -16.12 -9.92 -16.03
C SER A 367 -16.03 -8.58 -16.77
N SER A 368 -15.41 -7.56 -16.17
CA SER A 368 -15.11 -6.31 -16.85
C SER A 368 -14.08 -6.55 -17.97
N GLY A 369 -14.19 -5.81 -19.08
CA GLY A 369 -13.48 -6.15 -20.31
C GLY A 369 -11.97 -6.36 -20.16
N ALA A 370 -11.27 -5.45 -19.47
CA ALA A 370 -9.81 -5.54 -19.30
C ALA A 370 -9.40 -6.60 -18.27
N ARG A 371 -10.06 -6.64 -17.11
CA ARG A 371 -9.80 -7.64 -16.08
C ARG A 371 -10.03 -9.05 -16.60
N SER A 372 -11.15 -9.29 -17.29
CA SER A 372 -11.43 -10.59 -17.92
C SER A 372 -10.41 -10.97 -18.99
N GLY A 373 -9.85 -9.99 -19.72
CA GLY A 373 -8.73 -10.17 -20.63
C GLY A 373 -7.43 -10.56 -19.90
N GLY A 374 -7.11 -9.87 -18.80
CA GLY A 374 -5.98 -10.18 -17.92
C GLY A 374 -6.07 -11.60 -17.37
N ILE A 375 -7.20 -11.98 -16.77
CA ILE A 375 -7.48 -13.34 -16.29
C ILE A 375 -7.31 -14.37 -17.41
N ALA A 376 -7.81 -14.09 -18.61
CA ALA A 376 -7.72 -15.02 -19.73
C ALA A 376 -6.28 -15.24 -20.23
N ASN A 377 -5.42 -14.23 -20.07
CA ASN A 377 -3.99 -14.28 -20.41
C ASN A 377 -3.11 -14.70 -19.23
N SER A 378 -3.69 -14.87 -18.03
CA SER A 378 -2.94 -15.11 -16.80
C SER A 378 -2.22 -16.45 -16.80
N THR A 379 -1.03 -16.45 -16.22
CA THR A 379 -0.19 -17.63 -16.00
C THR A 379 -0.07 -18.00 -14.52
N SER A 380 -0.26 -17.04 -13.61
CA SER A 380 -0.33 -17.24 -12.16
C SER A 380 -1.70 -17.75 -11.69
N GLY A 381 -2.71 -17.74 -12.57
CA GLY A 381 -4.05 -18.24 -12.25
C GLY A 381 -4.98 -17.16 -11.66
N ALA A 382 -4.77 -15.89 -12.04
CA ALA A 382 -5.59 -14.77 -11.64
C ALA A 382 -7.09 -15.06 -11.81
N SER A 383 -7.89 -14.59 -10.86
CA SER A 383 -9.33 -14.81 -10.85
C SER A 383 -10.04 -13.71 -10.06
N GLY A 384 -11.38 -13.63 -10.16
CA GLY A 384 -12.13 -12.64 -9.38
C GLY A 384 -11.90 -11.19 -9.80
N ASP A 385 -12.47 -10.28 -9.02
CA ASP A 385 -12.26 -8.85 -9.15
C ASP A 385 -10.79 -8.53 -8.82
N GLY A 386 -10.21 -7.51 -9.45
CA GLY A 386 -8.81 -7.21 -9.20
C GLY A 386 -8.19 -6.24 -10.19
N GLY A 387 -6.89 -6.03 -10.00
CA GLY A 387 -6.07 -5.18 -10.84
C GLY A 387 -5.81 -5.75 -12.24
N TYR A 388 -5.51 -4.86 -13.18
CA TYR A 388 -4.95 -5.20 -14.48
C TYR A 388 -4.09 -4.06 -15.03
N ILE A 389 -3.13 -4.45 -15.87
CA ILE A 389 -2.42 -3.53 -16.77
C ILE A 389 -2.92 -3.78 -18.18
N ARG A 390 -3.38 -2.73 -18.85
CA ARG A 390 -3.72 -2.76 -20.26
C ARG A 390 -2.71 -1.94 -21.05
N ARG A 391 -2.05 -2.60 -22.00
CA ARG A 391 -1.10 -2.00 -22.94
C ARG A 391 -1.63 -2.12 -24.35
N ASN A 392 -1.26 -1.20 -25.21
CA ASN A 392 -1.38 -1.41 -26.65
C ASN A 392 0.01 -1.77 -27.19
N ILE A 393 0.05 -2.80 -28.02
CA ILE A 393 1.27 -3.39 -28.59
C ILE A 393 1.26 -3.29 -30.13
N GLY A 394 0.31 -2.55 -30.69
CA GLY A 394 0.08 -2.45 -32.12
C GLY A 394 0.96 -1.41 -32.80
N THR A 395 1.80 -1.82 -33.75
CA THR A 395 2.51 -0.87 -34.61
C THR A 395 1.62 -0.30 -35.71
N GLY A 396 1.84 0.97 -36.08
CA GLY A 396 1.22 1.59 -37.26
C GLY A 396 -0.26 1.98 -37.12
N GLY A 397 -0.70 2.30 -35.89
CA GLY A 397 -2.06 2.79 -35.62
C GLY A 397 -3.12 1.69 -35.47
N ASN A 398 -2.70 0.44 -35.22
CA ASN A 398 -3.62 -0.63 -34.85
C ASN A 398 -3.76 -0.67 -33.33
N ASN A 399 -4.99 -0.75 -32.81
CA ASN A 399 -5.27 -0.78 -31.37
C ASN A 399 -5.18 -2.22 -30.83
N ASN A 400 -4.06 -2.91 -31.07
CA ASN A 400 -3.90 -4.28 -30.59
C ASN A 400 -3.54 -4.25 -29.10
N ARG A 401 -4.53 -4.44 -28.24
CA ARG A 401 -4.35 -4.38 -26.78
C ARG A 401 -4.00 -5.73 -26.19
N THR A 402 -3.12 -5.71 -25.20
CA THR A 402 -2.82 -6.84 -24.32
C THR A 402 -3.18 -6.41 -22.92
N ASP A 403 -3.99 -7.25 -22.28
CA ASP A 403 -4.41 -7.09 -20.90
C ASP A 403 -3.65 -8.14 -20.08
N THR A 404 -3.00 -7.71 -19.00
CA THR A 404 -2.24 -8.55 -18.05
C THR A 404 -2.87 -8.39 -16.68
N ALA A 405 -3.10 -9.49 -15.97
CA ALA A 405 -3.60 -9.45 -14.59
C ALA A 405 -2.51 -8.88 -13.67
N ALA A 406 -2.90 -8.15 -12.61
CA ALA A 406 -1.93 -7.62 -11.64
C ALA A 406 -1.13 -8.73 -10.97
N GLU A 407 -1.76 -9.88 -10.74
CA GLU A 407 -1.18 -11.09 -10.14
C GLU A 407 -0.14 -11.79 -11.04
N ASP A 408 0.06 -11.33 -12.27
CA ASP A 408 1.17 -11.77 -13.14
C ASP A 408 2.29 -10.71 -13.21
N VAL A 409 2.20 -9.65 -12.43
CA VAL A 409 3.09 -8.49 -12.48
C VAL A 409 3.50 -8.09 -11.06
N PRO A 410 4.64 -8.61 -10.55
CA PRO A 410 5.13 -8.29 -9.19
C PRO A 410 5.23 -6.78 -8.90
N GLY A 411 5.49 -6.00 -9.95
CA GLY A 411 5.57 -4.55 -9.92
C GLY A 411 4.28 -3.75 -9.81
N PHE A 412 3.13 -4.41 -9.78
CA PHE A 412 1.85 -3.71 -9.85
C PHE A 412 0.83 -4.32 -8.90
N VAL A 413 0.42 -3.53 -7.92
CA VAL A 413 -0.65 -3.86 -7.00
C VAL A 413 -1.82 -2.88 -7.21
N ALA A 414 -3.03 -3.41 -7.18
CA ALA A 414 -4.25 -2.61 -7.20
C ALA A 414 -5.16 -3.02 -6.04
N LEU A 415 -5.49 -2.05 -5.19
CA LEU A 415 -6.27 -2.24 -3.98
C LEU A 415 -7.61 -1.53 -4.11
N GLU A 416 -8.67 -2.13 -3.58
CA GLU A 416 -10.00 -1.54 -3.43
C GLU A 416 -10.33 -1.42 -1.94
N SER A 417 -10.83 -0.27 -1.50
CA SER A 417 -11.33 -0.10 -0.14
C SER A 417 -12.63 -0.85 0.06
N ALA A 418 -12.93 -1.25 1.30
CA ALA A 418 -14.12 -2.05 1.59
C ALA A 418 -15.46 -1.35 1.28
N ASP A 419 -15.49 -0.01 1.30
CA ASP A 419 -16.63 0.79 0.88
C ASP A 419 -16.72 0.98 -0.65
N GLN A 420 -15.75 0.45 -1.40
CA GLN A 420 -15.61 0.54 -2.85
C GLN A 420 -15.51 1.98 -3.38
N LEU A 421 -15.15 2.93 -2.51
CA LEU A 421 -15.03 4.34 -2.86
C LEU A 421 -13.58 4.78 -3.10
N THR A 422 -12.58 3.96 -2.75
CA THR A 422 -11.17 4.27 -2.95
C THR A 422 -10.46 3.12 -3.65
N TYR A 423 -9.74 3.44 -4.72
CA TYR A 423 -8.94 2.49 -5.48
C TYR A 423 -7.49 2.98 -5.50
N THR A 424 -6.54 2.16 -5.09
CA THR A 424 -5.12 2.53 -5.03
C THR A 424 -4.31 1.67 -5.99
N PHE A 425 -3.58 2.31 -6.89
CA PHE A 425 -2.67 1.67 -7.84
C PHE A 425 -1.24 1.96 -7.38
N VAL A 426 -0.46 0.91 -7.11
CA VAL A 426 0.96 1.01 -6.76
C VAL A 426 1.77 0.43 -7.91
N ILE A 427 2.66 1.24 -8.45
CA ILE A 427 3.40 0.94 -9.67
C ILE A 427 4.88 1.09 -9.35
N ASP A 428 5.60 -0.03 -9.24
CA ASP A 428 7.05 -0.01 -9.28
C ASP A 428 7.49 0.06 -10.76
N TRP A 429 8.13 1.16 -11.13
CA TRP A 429 8.60 1.37 -12.49
C TRP A 429 9.88 0.60 -12.80
N THR A 430 10.57 0.10 -11.77
CA THR A 430 11.82 -0.63 -11.88
C THR A 430 11.62 -2.14 -12.09
N SER A 431 10.44 -2.65 -11.74
CA SER A 431 10.08 -4.07 -11.70
C SER A 431 9.58 -4.66 -13.03
N GLY A 432 10.25 -4.38 -14.14
CA GLY A 432 10.03 -5.13 -15.40
C GLY A 432 8.58 -5.20 -15.92
N LEU A 433 7.79 -4.13 -15.76
CA LEU A 433 6.37 -4.09 -16.15
C LEU A 433 6.13 -4.56 -17.62
N PRO A 434 4.99 -5.21 -17.93
CA PRO A 434 4.71 -5.76 -19.26
C PRO A 434 4.87 -4.72 -20.37
N ALA A 435 5.70 -5.05 -21.37
CA ALA A 435 6.03 -4.20 -22.52
C ALA A 435 6.64 -2.82 -22.15
N LEU A 436 7.23 -2.67 -20.96
CA LEU A 436 8.04 -1.50 -20.60
C LEU A 436 9.43 -1.64 -21.24
N SER A 437 9.84 -0.65 -22.03
CA SER A 437 11.12 -0.72 -22.76
C SER A 437 12.33 -0.30 -21.92
N SER A 438 12.11 0.59 -20.96
CA SER A 438 13.06 1.04 -19.95
C SER A 438 12.30 1.71 -18.80
N VAL A 439 12.91 1.86 -17.63
CA VAL A 439 12.32 2.64 -16.53
C VAL A 439 12.04 4.08 -17.01
N PRO A 440 10.80 4.58 -16.92
CA PRO A 440 10.47 5.96 -17.28
C PRO A 440 11.15 6.94 -16.34
N THR A 441 11.44 8.14 -16.84
CA THR A 441 11.87 9.27 -15.99
C THR A 441 10.77 10.29 -15.80
N GLN A 442 9.74 10.24 -16.66
CA GLN A 442 8.61 11.15 -16.64
C GLN A 442 7.33 10.45 -17.12
N PHE A 443 6.20 10.89 -16.62
CA PHE A 443 4.90 10.50 -17.15
C PHE A 443 3.89 11.65 -17.11
N VAL A 444 2.78 11.46 -17.79
CA VAL A 444 1.59 12.31 -17.75
C VAL A 444 0.39 11.43 -17.41
N LEU A 445 -0.26 11.71 -16.29
CA LEU A 445 -1.59 11.16 -16.01
C LEU A 445 -2.59 11.86 -16.94
N SER A 446 -2.96 11.15 -18.00
CA SER A 446 -3.76 11.70 -19.10
C SER A 446 -5.24 11.73 -18.77
N GLU A 447 -5.72 10.70 -18.07
CA GLU A 447 -7.13 10.54 -17.71
C GLU A 447 -7.26 9.56 -16.54
N VAL A 448 -8.20 9.84 -15.64
CA VAL A 448 -8.69 8.89 -14.63
C VAL A 448 -10.19 8.82 -14.78
N PHE A 449 -10.75 7.62 -14.79
CA PHE A 449 -12.19 7.44 -14.94
C PHE A 449 -12.75 6.26 -14.17
N ALA A 450 -14.05 6.32 -13.89
CA ALA A 450 -14.85 5.23 -13.34
C ALA A 450 -16.06 4.94 -14.24
N SER A 451 -16.36 3.66 -14.47
CA SER A 451 -17.52 3.20 -15.26
C SER A 451 -18.14 1.96 -14.64
N ASP A 452 -19.47 1.84 -14.71
CA ASP A 452 -20.25 0.73 -14.13
C ASP A 452 -20.77 -0.25 -15.22
N GLY A 453 -19.98 -0.45 -16.29
CA GLY A 453 -20.29 -1.41 -17.36
C GLY A 453 -20.84 -0.84 -18.67
N GLY A 454 -20.67 0.46 -18.92
CA GLY A 454 -20.78 1.05 -20.25
C GLY A 454 -19.38 1.16 -20.88
N GLU A 455 -19.06 0.31 -21.85
CA GLU A 455 -17.71 0.18 -22.41
C GLU A 455 -17.09 1.52 -22.86
N GLY A 456 -15.83 1.73 -22.45
CA GLY A 456 -15.01 2.88 -22.82
C GLY A 456 -14.68 2.95 -24.31
N VAL A 457 -14.49 4.19 -24.76
CA VAL A 457 -14.10 4.66 -26.10
C VAL A 457 -15.20 4.60 -27.19
N ALA A 458 -15.98 5.69 -27.20
CA ALA A 458 -16.93 6.10 -28.25
C ALA A 458 -18.29 5.38 -28.31
N SER A 459 -19.07 5.39 -27.22
CA SER A 459 -20.53 5.57 -27.25
C SER A 459 -21.06 5.94 -25.87
N PRO A 460 -22.00 6.89 -25.75
CA PRO A 460 -22.60 7.22 -24.46
C PRO A 460 -23.59 6.13 -24.03
N ASN A 461 -23.78 6.02 -22.71
CA ASN A 461 -24.78 5.22 -21.98
C ASN A 461 -24.29 3.80 -21.59
N SER A 462 -24.33 3.37 -20.33
CA SER A 462 -25.27 3.73 -19.25
C SER A 462 -24.63 3.62 -17.86
N SER A 463 -24.66 4.69 -17.07
CA SER A 463 -24.82 4.53 -15.63
C SER A 463 -26.32 4.36 -15.33
N ASN A 464 -26.67 3.41 -14.45
CA ASN A 464 -28.05 3.09 -14.09
C ASN A 464 -28.68 4.13 -13.14
N ASP A 465 -27.93 5.17 -12.76
CA ASP A 465 -28.32 6.27 -11.87
C ASP A 465 -28.93 7.49 -12.60
N GLY A 466 -29.04 7.43 -13.94
CA GLY A 466 -29.53 8.54 -14.77
C GLY A 466 -28.47 9.55 -15.22
N ARG A 467 -27.19 9.34 -14.89
CA ARG A 467 -26.03 10.08 -15.40
C ARG A 467 -25.58 9.47 -16.73
N ALA A 468 -25.59 10.28 -17.79
CA ALA A 468 -25.43 9.80 -19.17
C ALA A 468 -23.96 9.60 -19.62
N ALA A 469 -23.00 9.49 -18.70
CA ALA A 469 -21.57 9.53 -19.04
C ALA A 469 -20.70 8.61 -18.16
N ILE A 470 -19.51 8.31 -18.67
CA ILE A 470 -18.33 7.90 -17.90
C ILE A 470 -17.87 9.15 -17.15
N ASP A 471 -17.55 9.03 -15.86
CA ASP A 471 -17.05 10.15 -15.05
C ASP A 471 -15.52 10.15 -15.12
N ASN A 472 -14.94 11.28 -15.55
CA ASN A 472 -13.50 11.42 -15.79
C ASN A 472 -12.96 12.69 -15.11
N VAL A 473 -11.74 12.65 -14.59
CA VAL A 473 -11.03 13.87 -14.15
C VAL A 473 -10.78 14.82 -15.33
N THR A 474 -10.74 16.13 -15.06
CA THR A 474 -10.53 17.12 -16.11
C THR A 474 -9.05 17.51 -16.21
N ASP A 475 -8.60 17.62 -17.46
CA ASP A 475 -7.24 17.96 -17.85
C ASP A 475 -6.17 16.94 -17.40
N ALA A 476 -5.09 16.82 -18.18
CA ALA A 476 -3.96 15.97 -17.80
C ALA A 476 -3.17 16.61 -16.64
N SER A 477 -2.49 15.80 -15.82
CA SER A 477 -1.65 16.26 -14.70
C SER A 477 -0.52 17.21 -15.08
N GLY A 478 -0.24 17.35 -16.37
CA GLY A 478 1.05 17.83 -16.85
C GLY A 478 2.13 16.76 -16.66
N VAL A 479 3.38 17.15 -16.89
CA VAL A 479 4.53 16.25 -16.78
C VAL A 479 4.93 16.09 -15.32
N ILE A 480 4.89 14.84 -14.84
CA ILE A 480 5.33 14.39 -13.52
C ILE A 480 6.68 13.69 -13.69
N ASN A 481 7.59 13.84 -12.73
CA ASN A 481 8.89 13.14 -12.75
C ASN A 481 8.79 11.88 -11.89
N VAL A 482 9.44 10.82 -12.34
CA VAL A 482 9.59 9.54 -11.61
C VAL A 482 10.82 9.61 -10.72
#